data_AF-A0A934DSK0-F1
#
_entry.id   AF-A0A934DSK0-F1
#
_cell.length_a   1.000
_cell.length_b   1.000
_cell.length_c   1.000
_cell.angle_alpha   90.00
_cell.angle_beta   90.00
_cell.angle_gamma   90.00
#
_symmetry.space_group_name_H-M   'P 1'
#
loop_
_entity.id
_entity.type
_entity.pdbx_description
1 polymer ?
#
loop_
_entity_poly.entity_id
_entity_poly.type
_entity_poly.pdbx_seq_one_letter_code
_entity_poly.pdbx_strand_id
1 'polypeptide(L)'
;MNLDEIEASLPWGLHDAYLERMAIDWIERRLTLDVRVMITEHQDMDQLARITVTGLVYCSIDPPEIDPARGYEPCPSTGLWIDAGSGAANEGDRARMPATPPGCFLHWLFVQGWNRCIHVCARDAELSWIEPHPVAARAETRALFPGDEIPDPGGGSSS
;
A
#
# COMPACT_ATOMS: atom_id res chain seq x y z
N MET A 1 -8.16 15.10 -6.89
CA MET A 1 -7.87 13.85 -7.59
C MET A 1 -8.43 12.71 -6.75
N ASN A 2 -8.62 11.50 -7.28
CA ASN A 2 -8.87 10.30 -6.46
C ASN A 2 -7.61 9.42 -6.40
N LEU A 3 -7.66 8.29 -5.66
CA LEU A 3 -6.51 7.38 -5.57
C LEU A 3 -6.18 6.70 -6.90
N ASP A 4 -7.17 6.33 -7.71
CA ASP A 4 -6.96 5.73 -9.03
C ASP A 4 -6.19 6.68 -9.97
N GLU A 5 -6.48 7.99 -9.92
CA GLU A 5 -5.77 9.03 -10.68
C GLU A 5 -4.34 9.23 -10.17
N ILE A 6 -4.11 9.09 -8.86
CA ILE A 6 -2.76 9.13 -8.29
C ILE A 6 -1.97 7.92 -8.80
N GLU A 7 -2.53 6.71 -8.72
CA GLU A 7 -1.88 5.51 -9.22
C GLU A 7 -1.50 5.62 -10.69
N ALA A 8 -2.42 6.09 -11.54
CA ALA A 8 -2.15 6.30 -12.95
C ALA A 8 -1.06 7.36 -13.23
N SER A 9 -0.77 8.24 -12.26
CA SER A 9 0.29 9.24 -12.37
C SER A 9 1.67 8.74 -11.93
N LEU A 10 1.72 7.60 -11.24
CA LEU A 10 2.95 7.00 -10.74
C LEU A 10 3.56 6.05 -11.78
N PRO A 11 4.90 5.94 -11.89
CA PRO A 11 5.55 5.06 -12.86
C PRO A 11 5.12 3.59 -12.73
N TRP A 12 4.89 3.13 -11.50
CA TRP A 12 4.51 1.75 -11.17
C TRP A 12 3.19 1.65 -10.38
N GLY A 13 2.40 2.73 -10.33
CA GLY A 13 1.22 2.77 -9.48
C GLY A 13 1.56 2.67 -7.99
N LEU A 14 0.61 2.15 -7.20
CA LEU A 14 0.85 1.74 -5.82
C LEU A 14 1.07 0.22 -5.69
N HIS A 15 1.22 -0.47 -6.82
CA HIS A 15 1.61 -1.88 -6.87
C HIS A 15 3.01 -2.05 -6.24
N ASP A 16 3.13 -2.99 -5.32
CA ASP A 16 4.36 -3.29 -4.58
C ASP A 16 4.93 -2.06 -3.82
N ALA A 17 4.10 -1.09 -3.46
CA ALA A 17 4.54 0.04 -2.66
C ALA A 17 4.73 -0.38 -1.19
N TYR A 18 5.59 0.35 -0.46
CA TYR A 18 5.80 0.11 0.97
C TYR A 18 5.20 1.24 1.81
N LEU A 19 4.13 0.92 2.55
CA LEU A 19 3.46 1.83 3.47
C LEU A 19 4.27 1.94 4.77
N GLU A 20 4.96 3.06 4.95
CA GLU A 20 5.75 3.36 6.16
C GLU A 20 4.87 3.88 7.30
N ARG A 21 3.84 4.66 6.98
CA ARG A 21 2.98 5.28 8.00
C ARG A 21 1.57 5.48 7.51
N MET A 22 0.62 5.24 8.40
CA MET A 22 -0.78 5.58 8.23
C MET A 22 -1.25 6.38 9.45
N ALA A 23 -1.96 7.48 9.22
CA ALA A 23 -2.54 8.30 10.27
C ALA A 23 -3.92 8.81 9.86
N ILE A 24 -4.91 8.68 10.77
CA ILE A 24 -6.27 9.18 10.54
C ILE A 24 -6.58 10.30 11.54
N ASP A 25 -7.00 11.43 11.01
CA ASP A 25 -7.60 12.54 11.74
C ASP A 25 -9.10 12.57 11.45
N TRP A 26 -9.88 12.04 12.39
CA TRP A 26 -11.34 11.96 12.25
C TRP A 26 -12.04 13.31 12.40
N ILE A 27 -11.42 14.28 13.08
CA ILE A 27 -11.98 15.62 13.27
C ILE A 27 -11.91 16.38 11.94
N GLU A 28 -10.75 16.35 11.30
CA GLU A 28 -10.55 16.99 9.99
C GLU A 28 -10.98 16.11 8.81
N ARG A 29 -11.40 14.85 9.07
CA ARG A 29 -11.75 13.84 8.07
C ARG A 29 -10.64 13.66 7.04
N ARG A 30 -9.43 13.43 7.55
CA ARG A 30 -8.21 13.31 6.76
C ARG A 30 -7.52 11.99 7.08
N LEU A 31 -7.07 11.30 6.03
CA LEU A 31 -6.16 10.17 6.12
C LEU A 31 -4.84 10.58 5.46
N THR A 32 -3.73 10.25 6.10
CA THR A 32 -2.38 10.47 5.56
C THR A 32 -1.66 9.14 5.48
N LEU A 33 -1.08 8.85 4.31
CA LEU A 33 -0.26 7.69 4.04
C LEU A 33 1.13 8.18 3.63
N ASP A 34 2.17 7.72 4.31
CA ASP A 34 3.55 7.87 3.84
C ASP A 34 3.94 6.55 3.18
N VAL A 35 4.18 6.59 1.87
CA VAL A 35 4.40 5.41 1.01
C VAL A 35 5.69 5.56 0.21
N ARG A 36 6.49 4.50 0.19
CA ARG A 36 7.62 4.35 -0.73
C ARG A 36 7.08 3.79 -2.04
N VAL A 37 7.12 4.61 -3.08
CA VAL A 37 6.64 4.23 -4.41
C VAL A 37 7.80 3.71 -5.23
N MET A 38 7.62 2.57 -5.90
CA MET A 38 8.60 2.04 -6.84
C MET A 38 8.69 2.93 -8.08
N ILE A 39 9.91 3.33 -8.44
CA ILE A 39 10.15 4.29 -9.53
C ILE A 39 10.63 3.60 -10.80
N THR A 40 11.30 2.46 -10.66
CA THR A 40 11.89 1.71 -11.75
C THR A 40 11.19 0.36 -11.91
N GLU A 41 11.15 -0.17 -13.14
CA GLU A 41 10.61 -1.51 -13.41
C GLU A 41 11.38 -2.60 -12.64
N HIS A 42 12.68 -2.39 -12.42
CA HIS A 42 13.52 -3.30 -11.65
C HIS A 42 13.26 -3.28 -10.15
N GLN A 43 12.41 -2.35 -9.66
CA GLN A 43 12.09 -2.17 -8.24
C GLN A 43 13.35 -2.00 -7.36
N ASP A 44 14.41 -1.45 -7.97
CA ASP A 44 15.69 -1.18 -7.32
C ASP A 44 15.79 0.25 -6.80
N MET A 45 14.83 1.09 -7.16
CA MET A 45 14.71 2.48 -6.70
C MET A 45 13.29 2.77 -6.21
N ASP A 46 13.19 3.35 -5.02
CA ASP A 46 11.94 3.86 -4.45
C ASP A 46 12.04 5.36 -4.14
N GLN A 47 10.91 6.02 -3.97
CA GLN A 47 10.86 7.40 -3.50
C GLN A 47 9.73 7.57 -2.51
N LEU A 48 10.00 8.25 -1.40
CA LEU A 48 8.98 8.51 -0.38
C LEU A 48 8.02 9.62 -0.81
N ALA A 49 6.74 9.28 -0.86
CA ALA A 49 5.62 10.17 -1.09
C ALA A 49 4.67 10.19 0.12
N ARG A 50 3.97 11.32 0.27
CA ARG A 50 2.79 11.45 1.12
C ARG A 50 1.55 11.53 0.26
N ILE A 51 0.62 10.63 0.52
CA ILE A 51 -0.74 10.72 0.01
C ILE A 51 -1.63 11.28 1.13
N THR A 52 -2.29 12.40 0.86
CA THR A 52 -3.28 12.99 1.76
C THR A 52 -4.65 12.79 1.15
N VAL A 53 -5.50 12.04 1.85
CA VAL A 53 -6.90 11.81 1.50
C VAL A 53 -7.76 12.74 2.36
N THR A 54 -8.65 13.50 1.74
CA THR A 54 -9.53 14.46 2.41
C THR A 54 -11.00 14.18 2.12
N GLY A 55 -11.87 14.67 3.02
CA GLY A 55 -13.29 14.31 2.97
C GLY A 55 -13.51 12.82 3.26
N LEU A 56 -12.70 12.25 4.17
CA LEU A 56 -12.79 10.86 4.60
C LEU A 56 -14.20 10.56 5.14
N VAL A 57 -14.84 9.56 4.54
CA VAL A 57 -16.17 9.07 4.96
C VAL A 57 -16.00 7.89 5.90
N TYR A 58 -15.19 6.91 5.50
CA TYR A 58 -14.80 5.80 6.36
C TYR A 58 -13.44 5.25 5.95
N CYS A 59 -12.80 4.59 6.90
CA CYS A 59 -11.66 3.71 6.68
C CYS A 59 -11.92 2.40 7.41
N SER A 60 -11.93 1.29 6.69
CA SER A 60 -12.10 -0.06 7.25
C SER A 60 -10.77 -0.79 7.17
N ILE A 61 -10.25 -1.24 8.30
CA ILE A 61 -9.00 -2.00 8.37
C ILE A 61 -9.35 -3.41 8.82
N ASP A 62 -9.07 -4.37 7.96
CA ASP A 62 -9.26 -5.78 8.32
C ASP A 62 -8.17 -6.24 9.29
N PRO A 63 -8.51 -7.02 10.32
CA PRO A 63 -7.51 -7.60 11.19
C PRO A 63 -6.66 -8.59 10.39
N PRO A 64 -5.33 -8.67 10.64
CA PRO A 64 -4.45 -9.61 9.95
C PRO A 64 -4.96 -11.04 10.03
N GLU A 65 -4.75 -11.82 8.96
CA GLU A 65 -4.90 -13.27 9.04
C GLU A 65 -3.84 -13.83 9.99
N ILE A 66 -4.28 -14.68 10.92
CA ILE A 66 -3.38 -15.43 11.80
C ILE A 66 -3.56 -16.90 11.47
N ASP A 67 -2.68 -17.41 10.61
CA ASP A 67 -2.63 -18.80 10.20
C ASP A 67 -1.17 -19.23 10.03
N PRO A 68 -0.53 -19.74 11.09
CA PRO A 68 0.86 -20.20 11.06
C PRO A 68 1.11 -21.29 10.00
N ALA A 69 0.11 -22.13 9.68
CA ALA A 69 0.27 -23.19 8.70
C ALA A 69 0.45 -22.65 7.27
N ARG A 70 -0.03 -21.43 7.01
CA ARG A 70 0.12 -20.70 5.75
C ARG A 70 1.23 -19.64 5.81
N GLY A 71 1.96 -19.56 6.92
CA GLY A 71 3.03 -18.57 7.14
C GLY A 71 2.54 -17.19 7.56
N TYR A 72 1.28 -17.04 7.95
CA TYR A 72 0.74 -15.77 8.46
C TYR A 72 0.85 -15.71 9.97
N GLU A 73 1.95 -15.15 10.44
CA GLU A 73 2.21 -14.90 11.85
C GLU A 73 2.28 -13.38 12.12
N PRO A 74 1.93 -12.92 13.35
CA PRO A 74 2.09 -11.52 13.71
C PRO A 74 3.56 -11.09 13.60
N CYS A 75 3.89 -10.37 12.53
CA CYS A 75 5.21 -9.81 12.33
C CYS A 75 5.22 -8.34 12.81
N PRO A 76 6.06 -7.97 13.79
CA PRO A 76 6.31 -6.57 14.10
C PRO A 76 7.18 -5.96 12.99
N SER A 77 6.56 -5.59 11.87
CA SER A 77 7.23 -4.90 10.78
C SER A 77 7.21 -3.38 10.99
N THR A 78 8.19 -2.69 10.42
CA THR A 78 8.29 -1.22 10.43
C THR A 78 7.45 -0.55 9.34
N GLY A 79 6.66 -1.33 8.59
CA GLY A 79 5.82 -0.90 7.48
C GLY A 79 5.20 -2.10 6.78
N LEU A 80 4.44 -1.86 5.71
CA LEU A 80 3.60 -2.86 5.07
C LEU A 80 3.76 -2.82 3.55
N TRP A 81 4.03 -3.96 2.93
CA TRP A 81 3.93 -4.13 1.48
C TRP A 81 2.47 -4.11 1.06
N ILE A 82 2.15 -3.21 0.14
CA ILE A 82 0.80 -3.01 -0.33
C ILE A 82 0.67 -3.16 -1.84
N ASP A 83 -0.52 -3.59 -2.22
CA ASP A 83 -1.08 -3.48 -3.56
C ASP A 83 -2.36 -2.65 -3.47
N ALA A 84 -2.85 -2.10 -4.57
CA ALA A 84 -3.95 -1.15 -4.57
C ALA A 84 -4.92 -1.37 -5.74
N GLY A 85 -6.14 -0.87 -5.57
CA GLY A 85 -7.12 -0.88 -6.63
C GLY A 85 -8.45 -0.22 -6.29
N SER A 86 -9.22 0.02 -7.35
CA SER A 86 -10.51 0.71 -7.28
C SER A 86 -11.62 -0.20 -6.72
N GLY A 87 -12.54 0.41 -5.97
CA GLY A 87 -13.74 -0.26 -5.44
C GLY A 87 -13.48 -1.10 -4.19
N ALA A 88 -14.29 -2.16 -4.03
CA ALA A 88 -14.07 -3.15 -2.97
C ALA A 88 -13.18 -4.27 -3.53
N ALA A 89 -12.32 -4.85 -2.69
CA ALA A 89 -11.41 -5.91 -3.14
C ALA A 89 -12.14 -7.18 -3.62
N ASN A 90 -13.35 -7.46 -3.10
CA ASN A 90 -14.22 -8.53 -3.57
C ASN A 90 -15.71 -8.26 -3.20
N GLU A 91 -16.63 -9.11 -3.66
CA GLU A 91 -18.06 -8.97 -3.39
C GLU A 91 -18.43 -9.10 -1.90
N GLY A 92 -17.74 -9.99 -1.17
CA GLY A 92 -17.95 -10.17 0.27
C GLY A 92 -17.61 -8.91 1.05
N ASP A 93 -16.51 -8.27 0.67
CA ASP A 93 -16.07 -6.98 1.16
C ASP A 93 -17.08 -5.87 0.84
N ARG A 94 -17.61 -5.86 -0.39
CA ARG A 94 -18.63 -4.89 -0.75
C ARG A 94 -19.89 -5.01 0.11
N ALA A 95 -20.31 -6.24 0.43
CA ALA A 95 -21.54 -6.49 1.20
C ALA A 95 -21.48 -6.00 2.65
N ARG A 96 -20.28 -5.95 3.25
CA ARG A 96 -20.06 -5.51 4.64
C ARG A 96 -19.74 -4.01 4.78
N MET A 97 -19.50 -3.33 3.67
CA MET A 97 -19.12 -1.91 3.67
C MET A 97 -20.30 -0.96 3.57
N PRO A 98 -20.19 0.26 4.14
CA PRO A 98 -21.13 1.33 3.87
C PRO A 98 -21.20 1.67 2.37
N ALA A 99 -22.38 2.11 1.92
CA ALA A 99 -22.55 2.62 0.57
C ALA A 99 -21.62 3.82 0.31
N THR A 100 -21.04 3.87 -0.89
CA THR A 100 -20.17 4.97 -1.34
C THR A 100 -21.05 6.18 -1.67
N PRO A 101 -20.94 7.30 -0.95
CA PRO A 101 -21.76 8.48 -1.22
C PRO A 101 -21.44 9.08 -2.61
N PRO A 102 -22.38 9.80 -3.24
CA PRO A 102 -22.12 10.51 -4.49
C PRO A 102 -20.94 11.49 -4.35
N GLY A 103 -20.06 11.49 -5.36
CA GLY A 103 -18.84 12.31 -5.36
C GLY A 103 -17.75 11.82 -4.42
N CYS A 104 -17.85 10.59 -3.90
CA CYS A 104 -16.78 9.91 -3.19
C CYS A 104 -16.27 8.73 -4.03
N PHE A 105 -15.00 8.37 -3.87
CA PHE A 105 -14.42 7.14 -4.35
C PHE A 105 -14.34 6.10 -3.22
N LEU A 106 -14.27 4.83 -3.60
CA LEU A 106 -13.91 3.72 -2.71
C LEU A 106 -12.68 3.06 -3.33
N HIS A 107 -11.68 2.78 -2.50
CA HIS A 107 -10.40 2.24 -2.92
C HIS A 107 -9.88 1.27 -1.88
N TRP A 108 -9.18 0.22 -2.30
CA TRP A 108 -8.61 -0.77 -1.41
C TRP A 108 -7.08 -0.79 -1.49
N LEU A 109 -6.45 -1.08 -0.36
CA LEU A 109 -5.02 -1.37 -0.25
C LEU A 109 -4.89 -2.78 0.35
N PHE A 110 -4.41 -3.73 -0.44
CA PHE A 110 -4.15 -5.09 0.03
C PHE A 110 -2.80 -5.12 0.72
N VAL A 111 -2.76 -5.59 1.96
CA VAL A 111 -1.55 -5.72 2.76
C VAL A 111 -1.06 -7.15 2.67
N GLN A 112 0.06 -7.36 1.97
CA GLN A 112 0.58 -8.70 1.64
C GLN A 112 0.84 -9.53 2.90
N GLY A 113 1.53 -8.96 3.89
CA GLY A 113 1.87 -9.65 5.14
C GLY A 113 0.67 -9.99 6.02
N TRP A 114 -0.48 -9.35 5.78
CA TRP A 114 -1.72 -9.62 6.51
C TRP A 114 -2.67 -10.53 5.74
N ASN A 115 -2.46 -10.67 4.42
CA ASN A 115 -3.41 -11.25 3.48
C ASN A 115 -4.81 -10.63 3.60
N ARG A 116 -4.88 -9.31 3.79
CA ARG A 116 -6.09 -8.57 4.15
C ARG A 116 -6.06 -7.15 3.60
N CYS A 117 -7.21 -6.49 3.58
CA CYS A 117 -7.36 -5.19 2.93
C CYS A 117 -7.64 -4.06 3.92
N ILE A 118 -7.13 -2.88 3.56
CA ILE A 118 -7.56 -1.59 4.08
C ILE A 118 -8.46 -0.97 3.01
N HIS A 119 -9.64 -0.50 3.40
CA HIS A 119 -10.57 0.15 2.49
C HIS A 119 -10.74 1.60 2.88
N VAL A 120 -10.65 2.49 1.91
CA VAL A 120 -10.74 3.94 2.08
C VAL A 120 -11.86 4.47 1.21
N CYS A 121 -12.82 5.15 1.83
CA CYS A 121 -13.85 5.90 1.13
C CYS A 121 -13.73 7.38 1.45
N ALA A 122 -13.50 8.21 0.42
CA ALA A 122 -13.26 9.63 0.58
C ALA A 122 -13.64 10.42 -0.69
N ARG A 123 -13.52 11.74 -0.63
CA ARG A 123 -13.83 12.62 -1.78
C ARG A 123 -12.62 12.85 -2.66
N ASP A 124 -11.50 13.21 -2.03
CA ASP A 124 -10.33 13.72 -2.72
C ASP A 124 -9.06 13.11 -2.13
N ALA A 125 -8.03 13.04 -2.96
CA ALA A 125 -6.68 12.65 -2.63
C ALA A 125 -5.70 13.58 -3.36
N GLU A 126 -4.54 13.77 -2.73
CA GLU A 126 -3.38 14.46 -3.29
C GLU A 126 -2.10 13.69 -2.97
N LEU A 127 -1.11 13.80 -3.85
CA LEU A 127 0.22 13.24 -3.66
C LEU A 127 1.24 14.37 -3.59
N SER A 128 2.20 14.23 -2.67
CA SER A 128 3.37 15.10 -2.56
C SER A 128 4.61 14.25 -2.30
N TRP A 129 5.71 14.55 -2.99
CA TRP A 129 6.98 13.89 -2.72
C TRP A 129 7.60 14.46 -1.44
N ILE A 130 7.93 13.58 -0.49
CA ILE A 130 8.68 13.96 0.72
C ILE A 130 10.17 14.01 0.39
N GLU A 131 10.64 13.04 -0.39
CA GLU A 131 12.02 13.00 -0.87
C GLU A 131 12.17 13.74 -2.21
N PRO A 132 13.28 14.46 -2.43
CA PRO A 132 13.47 15.21 -3.67
C PRO A 132 13.79 14.32 -4.88
N HIS A 133 14.38 13.14 -4.64
CA HIS A 133 14.83 12.22 -5.66
C HIS A 133 14.62 10.76 -5.20
N PRO A 134 14.47 9.82 -6.15
CA PRO A 134 14.51 8.39 -5.84
C PRO A 134 15.81 7.96 -5.16
N VAL A 135 15.71 6.99 -4.26
CA VAL A 135 16.81 6.36 -3.54
C VAL A 135 16.79 4.86 -3.82
N ALA A 136 17.89 4.16 -3.50
CA ALA A 136 17.93 2.70 -3.60
C ALA A 136 16.82 2.09 -2.74
N ALA A 137 16.07 1.17 -3.34
CA ALA A 137 14.91 0.56 -2.71
C ALA A 137 15.31 -0.15 -1.42
N ARG A 138 14.48 0.01 -0.38
CA ARG A 138 14.69 -0.65 0.91
C ARG A 138 14.22 -2.11 0.92
N ALA A 139 13.67 -2.58 -0.20
CA ALA A 139 13.15 -3.93 -0.34
C ALA A 139 14.27 -4.96 -0.26
N GLU A 140 14.16 -5.93 0.65
CA GLU A 140 15.03 -7.11 0.64
C GLU A 140 14.78 -8.01 -0.58
N THR A 141 13.59 -7.90 -1.17
CA THR A 141 13.16 -8.62 -2.37
C THR A 141 13.03 -7.66 -3.54
N ARG A 142 13.86 -7.84 -4.57
CA ARG A 142 13.69 -7.23 -5.90
C ARG A 142 12.95 -8.17 -6.83
N ALA A 143 12.26 -7.61 -7.83
CA ALA A 143 11.77 -8.40 -8.95
C ALA A 143 12.95 -9.10 -9.65
N LEU A 144 12.85 -10.40 -9.88
CA LEU A 144 13.85 -11.18 -10.62
C LEU A 144 13.46 -11.22 -12.10
N PHE A 145 14.40 -10.85 -12.96
CA PHE A 145 14.25 -10.86 -14.40
C PHE A 145 14.94 -12.08 -15.02
N PRO A 146 14.57 -12.50 -16.24
CA PRO A 146 15.26 -13.58 -16.94
C PRO A 146 16.77 -13.30 -17.04
N GLY A 147 17.57 -14.19 -16.44
CA GLY A 147 19.03 -14.05 -16.36
C GLY A 147 19.56 -13.62 -15.00
N ASP A 148 18.68 -13.21 -14.07
CA ASP A 148 19.09 -12.95 -12.69
C ASP A 148 19.42 -14.25 -11.95
N GLU A 149 20.49 -14.22 -11.16
CA GLU A 149 20.78 -15.27 -10.20
C GLU A 149 19.75 -15.22 -9.07
N ILE A 150 19.12 -16.37 -8.82
CA ILE A 150 18.19 -16.55 -7.69
C ILE A 150 19.04 -16.64 -6.42
N PRO A 151 18.86 -15.74 -5.43
CA PRO A 151 19.58 -15.82 -4.17
C PRO A 151 19.29 -17.16 -3.48
N ASP A 152 20.34 -17.85 -3.03
CA ASP A 152 20.22 -19.14 -2.35
C ASP A 152 19.46 -18.95 -1.01
N PRO A 153 18.31 -19.62 -0.79
CA PRO A 153 17.43 -19.37 0.36
C PRO A 153 18.05 -19.66 1.75
N GLY A 154 19.30 -20.14 1.81
CA GLY A 154 20.03 -20.43 3.06
C GLY A 154 21.17 -19.46 3.40
N GLY A 155 21.42 -18.42 2.60
CA GLY A 155 22.61 -17.56 2.71
C GLY A 155 22.55 -16.45 3.77
N GLY A 156 21.80 -16.63 4.86
CA GLY A 156 21.81 -15.70 5.99
C GLY A 156 23.18 -15.74 6.68
N SER A 157 24.02 -14.75 6.39
CA SER A 157 25.29 -14.54 7.08
C SER A 157 25.07 -14.38 8.57
N SER A 158 25.43 -15.40 9.33
CA SER A 158 25.82 -15.27 10.73
C SER A 158 26.97 -14.28 10.83
N SER A 159 26.72 -13.08 11.35
CA SER A 159 27.73 -12.11 11.81
C SER A 159 27.13 -11.22 12.88
#